data_AF-A0A524AHN9-F1
#
_entry.id   AF-A0A524AHN9-F1
#
_cell.length_a   1.000
_cell.length_b   1.000
_cell.length_c   1.000
_cell.angle_alpha   90.00
_cell.angle_beta   90.00
_cell.angle_gamma   90.00
#
_symmetry.space_group_name_H-M   'P 1'
#
loop_
_entity.id
_entity.type
_entity.pdbx_description
1 polymer ?
#
loop_
_entity_poly.entity_id
_entity_poly.type
_entity_poly.pdbx_seq_one_letter_code
_entity_poly.pdbx_strand_id
1 'polypeptide(L)'
;MRLTRLHSLATLLNIIGFTMVYYLVPRHQKRFINEDRFLENLTAVLFICVFALGLFFLARLRDKGKRRAYSAIPLAGLLCFLDEISYGERLFHIKRLPGLRGIKIDGLHDLVYIGFMAIKEDATLTFYAFLSLLLALGLFLVLRHGHGLADRVKRLLGDYPPLRFLWRAICFLFLALLLDLDIMQTRFLSFAEELTEMNVALALLFGAFAMGYEEWKATGLAAQPDS
;
A
#
# COMPACT_ATOMS: atom_id res chain seq x y z
N MET A 1 5.79 17.15 11.73
CA MET A 1 6.92 16.31 12.20
C MET A 1 6.51 15.26 13.24
N ARG A 2 5.57 15.54 14.15
CA ARG A 2 5.10 14.58 15.17
C ARG A 2 4.47 13.31 14.57
N LEU A 3 3.51 13.44 13.64
CA LEU A 3 2.84 12.28 13.00
C LEU A 3 3.80 11.32 12.29
N THR A 4 4.82 11.84 11.62
CA THR A 4 5.81 11.01 10.91
C THR A 4 6.62 10.12 11.87
N ARG A 5 6.98 10.65 13.05
CA ARG A 5 7.67 9.88 14.10
C ARG A 5 6.74 8.86 14.74
N LEU A 6 5.49 9.24 15.00
CA LEU A 6 4.47 8.33 15.53
C LEU A 6 4.21 7.16 14.58
N HIS A 7 4.09 7.42 13.27
CA HIS A 7 3.99 6.36 12.28
C HIS A 7 5.21 5.44 12.33
N SER A 8 6.43 5.98 12.30
CA SER A 8 7.64 5.15 12.31
C SER A 8 7.73 4.28 13.58
N LEU A 9 7.31 4.81 14.73
CA LEU A 9 7.18 4.05 15.96
C LEU A 9 6.09 2.97 15.85
N ALA A 10 4.91 3.31 15.32
CA ALA A 10 3.81 2.37 15.12
C ALA A 10 4.21 1.21 14.19
N THR A 11 4.88 1.50 13.07
CA THR A 11 5.47 0.49 12.17
C THR A 11 6.45 -0.41 12.91
N LEU A 12 7.38 0.16 13.70
CA LEU A 12 8.36 -0.63 14.43
C LEU A 12 7.70 -1.53 15.48
N LEU A 13 6.78 -0.98 16.27
CA LEU A 13 6.02 -1.74 17.27
C LEU A 13 5.16 -2.83 16.63
N ASN A 14 4.57 -2.55 15.48
CA ASN A 14 3.81 -3.52 14.70
C ASN A 14 4.71 -4.68 14.25
N ILE A 15 5.86 -4.38 13.63
CA ILE A 15 6.81 -5.41 13.17
C ILE A 15 7.30 -6.27 14.34
N ILE A 16 7.78 -5.63 15.41
CA ILE A 16 8.28 -6.33 16.60
C ILE A 16 7.18 -7.15 17.25
N GLY A 17 6.01 -6.56 17.47
CA GLY A 17 4.88 -7.21 18.14
C GLY A 17 4.40 -8.44 17.40
N PHE A 18 4.11 -8.33 16.10
CA PHE A 18 3.64 -9.47 15.31
C PHE A 18 4.72 -10.53 15.13
N THR A 19 5.99 -10.13 14.98
CA THR A 19 7.11 -11.08 14.91
C THR A 19 7.28 -11.84 16.24
N MET A 20 7.17 -11.15 17.38
CA MET A 20 7.18 -11.80 18.70
C MET A 20 6.02 -12.79 18.83
N VAL A 21 4.79 -12.40 18.46
CA VAL A 21 3.63 -13.30 18.48
C VAL A 21 3.86 -14.52 17.59
N TYR A 22 4.42 -14.32 16.38
CA TYR A 22 4.75 -15.39 15.44
C TYR A 22 5.69 -16.44 16.06
N TYR A 23 6.75 -16.01 16.77
CA TYR A 23 7.73 -16.92 17.36
C TYR A 23 7.29 -17.51 18.71
N LEU A 24 6.58 -16.74 19.54
CA LEU A 24 6.17 -17.16 20.87
C LEU A 24 4.96 -18.10 20.86
N VAL A 25 4.15 -18.06 19.79
CA VAL A 25 2.91 -18.84 19.71
C VAL A 25 2.91 -19.75 18.46
N PRO A 26 3.85 -20.70 18.33
CA PRO A 26 4.01 -21.51 17.12
C PRO A 26 2.78 -22.36 16.79
N ARG A 27 2.01 -22.76 17.81
CA ARG A 27 0.73 -23.48 17.65
C ARG A 27 -0.33 -22.69 16.87
N HIS A 28 -0.20 -21.37 16.79
CA HIS A 28 -1.12 -20.49 16.06
C HIS A 28 -0.51 -19.86 14.80
N GLN A 29 0.72 -20.19 14.40
CA GLN A 29 1.28 -19.74 13.11
C GLN A 29 0.34 -20.09 11.94
N LYS A 30 -0.19 -21.31 11.95
CA LYS A 30 -1.25 -21.75 11.03
C LYS A 30 -2.63 -21.08 11.27
N ARG A 31 -2.76 -20.02 12.04
CA ARG A 31 -3.96 -19.16 12.13
C ARG A 31 -3.62 -17.69 11.89
N PHE A 32 -2.33 -17.38 11.76
CA PHE A 32 -1.86 -16.08 11.33
C PHE A 32 -1.59 -16.01 9.81
N ILE A 33 -1.08 -17.07 9.13
CA ILE A 33 -0.31 -16.93 7.85
C ILE A 33 -0.82 -17.60 6.54
N ASN A 34 -1.91 -18.39 6.52
CA ASN A 34 -2.46 -18.90 5.25
C ASN A 34 -3.55 -17.92 4.82
N GLU A 35 -3.83 -17.88 3.53
CA GLU A 35 -4.98 -17.24 2.89
C GLU A 35 -6.25 -17.27 3.78
N ASP A 36 -6.97 -16.15 3.84
CA ASP A 36 -8.19 -15.86 4.61
C ASP A 36 -8.00 -15.65 6.13
N ARG A 37 -6.90 -15.02 6.56
CA ARG A 37 -6.55 -14.96 8.00
C ARG A 37 -6.61 -13.60 8.65
N PHE A 38 -6.27 -13.60 9.94
CA PHE A 38 -6.41 -12.47 10.84
C PHE A 38 -5.67 -11.22 10.34
N LEU A 39 -4.47 -11.38 9.76
CA LEU A 39 -3.69 -10.27 9.23
C LEU A 39 -4.34 -9.67 7.98
N GLU A 40 -4.65 -10.48 6.96
CA GLU A 40 -5.39 -10.06 5.75
C GLU A 40 -6.69 -9.32 6.11
N ASN A 41 -7.54 -9.90 6.97
CA ASN A 41 -8.78 -9.26 7.41
C ASN A 41 -8.55 -7.95 8.16
N LEU A 42 -7.52 -7.88 9.02
CA LEU A 42 -7.16 -6.66 9.73
C LEU A 42 -6.65 -5.60 8.76
N THR A 43 -5.82 -5.98 7.79
CA THR A 43 -5.30 -5.12 6.73
C THR A 43 -6.45 -4.56 5.87
N ALA A 44 -7.39 -5.41 5.45
CA ALA A 44 -8.60 -5.00 4.75
C ALA A 44 -9.44 -4.01 5.56
N VAL A 45 -9.67 -4.29 6.86
CA VAL A 45 -10.38 -3.36 7.76
C VAL A 45 -9.66 -2.00 7.85
N LEU A 46 -8.33 -2.01 7.95
CA LEU A 46 -7.55 -0.78 7.94
C LEU A 46 -7.72 -0.02 6.63
N PHE A 47 -7.65 -0.69 5.47
CA PHE A 47 -7.82 -0.05 4.17
C PHE A 47 -9.21 0.56 3.97
N ILE A 48 -10.29 -0.10 4.39
CA ILE A 48 -11.62 0.51 4.32
C ILE A 48 -11.76 1.70 5.30
N CYS A 49 -11.10 1.65 6.47
CA CYS A 49 -11.01 2.80 7.36
C CYS A 49 -10.24 3.96 6.70
N VAL A 50 -9.16 3.70 5.97
CA VAL A 50 -8.45 4.72 5.17
C VAL A 50 -9.40 5.36 4.17
N PHE A 51 -10.15 4.56 3.42
CA PHE A 51 -11.10 5.07 2.44
C PHE A 51 -12.17 5.96 3.07
N ALA A 52 -12.82 5.46 4.12
CA ALA A 52 -13.90 6.18 4.81
C ALA A 52 -13.41 7.49 5.47
N LEU A 53 -12.33 7.43 6.26
CA LEU A 53 -11.75 8.61 6.91
C LEU A 53 -11.16 9.59 5.89
N GLY A 54 -10.48 9.07 4.87
CA GLY A 54 -9.92 9.86 3.79
C GLY A 54 -11.00 10.65 3.06
N LEU A 55 -12.12 10.01 2.66
CA LEU A 55 -13.26 10.71 2.06
C LEU A 55 -13.90 11.73 3.00
N PHE A 56 -14.06 11.39 4.27
CA PHE A 56 -14.61 12.28 5.29
C PHE A 56 -13.79 13.57 5.40
N PHE A 57 -12.46 13.47 5.53
CA PHE A 57 -11.59 14.64 5.57
C PHE A 57 -11.51 15.36 4.23
N LEU A 58 -11.55 14.62 3.12
CA LEU A 58 -11.54 15.19 1.76
C LEU A 58 -12.75 16.09 1.50
N ALA A 59 -13.93 15.69 1.98
CA ALA A 59 -15.17 16.45 1.84
C ALA A 59 -15.14 17.78 2.61
N ARG A 60 -14.32 17.87 3.68
CA ARG A 60 -14.18 19.08 4.52
C ARG A 60 -13.10 20.03 4.03
N LEU A 61 -12.19 19.57 3.16
CA LEU A 61 -11.14 20.42 2.60
C LEU A 61 -11.71 21.45 1.62
N ARG A 62 -11.50 22.72 1.95
CA ARG A 62 -11.91 23.87 1.13
C ARG A 62 -10.99 24.11 -0.06
N ASP A 63 -9.69 23.83 0.10
CA ASP A 63 -8.68 24.03 -0.94
C ASP A 63 -8.81 22.95 -2.03
N LYS A 64 -9.20 23.36 -3.25
CA LYS A 64 -9.39 22.47 -4.40
C LYS A 64 -8.08 21.78 -4.84
N GLY A 65 -6.94 22.45 -4.71
CA GLY A 65 -5.63 21.90 -5.05
C GLY A 65 -5.23 20.79 -4.10
N LYS A 66 -5.33 21.04 -2.78
CA LYS A 66 -5.14 20.00 -1.75
C LYS A 66 -6.12 18.86 -1.91
N ARG A 67 -7.39 19.15 -2.20
CA ARG A 67 -8.41 18.10 -2.43
C ARG A 67 -8.05 17.19 -3.60
N ARG A 68 -7.60 17.74 -4.73
CA ARG A 68 -7.14 16.92 -5.86
C ARG A 68 -5.89 16.10 -5.52
N ALA A 69 -4.94 16.68 -4.79
CA ALA A 69 -3.73 15.96 -4.41
C ALA A 69 -4.02 14.83 -3.42
N TYR A 70 -4.85 15.09 -2.41
CA TYR A 70 -5.11 14.15 -1.32
C TYR A 70 -6.13 13.06 -1.68
N SER A 71 -6.90 13.20 -2.77
CA SER A 71 -7.82 12.14 -3.21
C SER A 71 -7.11 10.82 -3.52
N ALA A 72 -5.81 10.85 -3.81
CA ALA A 72 -5.00 9.65 -4.01
C ALA A 72 -4.98 8.72 -2.78
N ILE A 73 -5.08 9.26 -1.56
CA ILE A 73 -5.03 8.46 -0.33
C ILE A 73 -6.27 7.56 -0.16
N PRO A 74 -7.52 8.08 -0.14
CA PRO A 74 -8.71 7.23 -0.06
C PRO A 74 -8.84 6.32 -1.28
N LEU A 75 -8.48 6.78 -2.49
CA LEU A 75 -8.50 5.92 -3.67
C LEU A 75 -7.53 4.74 -3.53
N ALA A 76 -6.30 4.98 -3.04
CA ALA A 76 -5.37 3.89 -2.74
C ALA A 76 -5.92 2.94 -1.69
N GLY A 77 -6.53 3.45 -0.60
CA GLY A 77 -7.17 2.63 0.41
C GLY A 77 -8.29 1.74 -0.16
N LEU A 78 -9.14 2.28 -1.04
CA LEU A 78 -10.19 1.49 -1.70
C LEU A 78 -9.59 0.40 -2.61
N LEU A 79 -8.59 0.75 -3.42
CA LEU A 79 -7.97 -0.21 -4.34
C LEU A 79 -7.32 -1.36 -3.57
N CYS A 80 -6.55 -1.08 -2.53
CA CYS A 80 -5.93 -2.11 -1.69
C CYS A 80 -6.97 -2.94 -0.92
N PHE A 81 -8.07 -2.33 -0.44
CA PHE A 81 -9.17 -3.09 0.17
C PHE A 81 -9.80 -4.10 -0.79
N LEU A 82 -9.97 -3.71 -2.06
CA LEU A 82 -10.52 -4.61 -3.09
C LEU A 82 -9.54 -5.73 -3.44
N ASP A 83 -8.24 -5.45 -3.40
CA ASP A 83 -7.16 -6.42 -3.57
C ASP A 83 -7.23 -7.50 -2.46
N GLU A 84 -7.30 -7.06 -1.20
CA GLU A 84 -7.34 -7.94 -0.02
C GLU A 84 -8.62 -8.77 0.13
N ILE A 85 -9.71 -8.43 -0.57
CA ILE A 85 -10.97 -9.20 -0.51
C ILE A 85 -11.21 -9.98 -1.81
N SER A 86 -10.16 -10.17 -2.62
CA SER A 86 -10.22 -10.96 -3.85
C SER A 86 -11.34 -10.47 -4.78
N TYR A 87 -11.41 -9.16 -5.02
CA TYR A 87 -12.46 -8.46 -5.79
C TYR A 87 -13.91 -8.86 -5.47
N GLY A 88 -14.17 -9.27 -4.23
CA GLY A 88 -15.51 -9.64 -3.81
C GLY A 88 -15.99 -10.99 -4.35
N GLU A 89 -15.10 -11.91 -4.72
CA GLU A 89 -15.46 -13.33 -4.80
C GLU A 89 -16.13 -13.78 -3.49
N ARG A 90 -15.56 -13.32 -2.37
CA ARG A 90 -16.05 -13.56 -1.01
C ARG A 90 -17.35 -12.79 -0.71
N LEU A 91 -17.41 -11.51 -1.07
CA LEU A 91 -18.55 -10.61 -0.78
C LEU A 91 -19.77 -10.84 -1.67
N PHE A 92 -19.56 -11.16 -2.94
CA PHE A 92 -20.60 -11.30 -3.96
C PHE A 92 -20.80 -12.76 -4.41
N HIS A 93 -20.09 -13.71 -3.79
CA HIS A 93 -20.17 -15.14 -4.11
C HIS A 93 -19.97 -15.44 -5.61
N ILE A 94 -19.07 -14.71 -6.26
CA ILE A 94 -18.78 -14.88 -7.69
C ILE A 94 -18.06 -16.22 -7.86
N LYS A 95 -18.76 -17.24 -8.35
CA LYS A 95 -18.23 -18.63 -8.37
C LYS A 95 -17.05 -18.87 -9.32
N ARG A 96 -16.74 -17.92 -10.20
CA ARG A 96 -15.62 -17.98 -11.15
C ARG A 96 -15.13 -16.58 -11.45
N LEU A 97 -14.05 -16.18 -10.80
CA LEU A 97 -13.26 -15.05 -11.27
C LEU A 97 -12.54 -15.43 -12.58
N PRO A 98 -12.34 -14.46 -13.49
CA PRO A 98 -11.56 -14.69 -14.69
C PRO A 98 -10.15 -15.14 -14.28
N GLY A 99 -9.68 -16.23 -14.90
CA GLY A 99 -8.33 -16.71 -14.73
C GLY A 99 -7.58 -16.69 -16.06
N LEU A 100 -6.29 -16.41 -16.01
CA LEU A 100 -5.39 -16.50 -17.15
C LEU A 100 -4.35 -17.59 -16.87
N ARG A 101 -4.22 -18.55 -17.81
CA ARG A 101 -3.27 -19.69 -17.67
C ARG A 101 -3.45 -20.50 -16.37
N GLY A 102 -4.69 -20.62 -15.86
CA GLY A 102 -4.98 -21.35 -14.63
C GLY A 102 -4.70 -20.57 -13.33
N ILE A 103 -4.11 -19.38 -13.43
CA ILE A 103 -3.98 -18.43 -12.32
C ILE A 103 -5.26 -17.61 -12.27
N LYS A 104 -5.88 -17.55 -11.10
CA LYS A 104 -7.07 -16.74 -10.85
C LYS A 104 -6.64 -15.27 -10.71
N ILE A 105 -7.38 -14.35 -11.33
CA ILE A 105 -7.13 -12.91 -11.18
C ILE A 105 -8.08 -12.40 -10.11
N ASP A 106 -7.61 -12.33 -8.89
CA ASP A 106 -8.32 -11.81 -7.74
C ASP A 106 -7.66 -10.60 -7.06
N GLY A 107 -6.46 -10.22 -7.52
CA GLY A 107 -5.79 -8.96 -7.20
C GLY A 107 -5.06 -8.29 -8.37
N LEU A 108 -4.64 -7.04 -8.18
CA LEU A 108 -3.64 -6.37 -8.99
C LEU A 108 -2.27 -7.06 -8.87
N HIS A 109 -1.96 -7.61 -7.69
CA HIS A 109 -0.73 -8.37 -7.48
C HIS A 109 -0.71 -9.65 -8.35
N ASP A 110 -1.85 -10.32 -8.58
CA ASP A 110 -1.93 -11.44 -9.53
C ASP A 110 -1.57 -11.05 -10.96
N LEU A 111 -1.88 -9.82 -11.39
CA LEU A 111 -1.47 -9.36 -12.72
C LEU A 111 0.05 -9.24 -12.82
N VAL A 112 0.71 -8.85 -11.73
CA VAL A 112 2.18 -8.83 -11.63
C VAL A 112 2.71 -10.26 -11.65
N TYR A 113 2.09 -11.17 -10.91
CA TYR A 113 2.48 -12.59 -10.87
C TYR A 113 2.27 -13.29 -12.21
N ILE A 114 1.12 -13.12 -12.86
CA ILE A 114 0.85 -13.61 -14.22
C ILE A 114 1.86 -13.03 -15.19
N GLY A 115 2.15 -11.73 -15.06
CA GLY A 115 3.22 -11.07 -15.78
C GLY A 115 4.54 -11.82 -15.62
N PHE A 116 4.94 -12.09 -14.37
CA PHE A 116 6.16 -12.81 -13.97
C PHE A 116 6.20 -14.27 -14.47
N MET A 117 5.11 -15.02 -14.36
CA MET A 117 5.03 -16.41 -14.82
C MET A 117 5.10 -16.49 -16.34
N ALA A 118 4.48 -15.55 -17.06
CA ALA A 118 4.65 -15.43 -18.49
C ALA A 118 6.12 -15.17 -18.89
N ILE A 119 6.92 -14.46 -18.06
CA ILE A 119 8.38 -14.29 -18.23
C ILE A 119 9.11 -15.62 -18.10
N LYS A 120 8.78 -16.36 -17.04
CA LYS A 120 9.52 -17.55 -16.60
C LYS A 120 9.31 -18.74 -17.52
N GLU A 121 8.07 -18.95 -17.97
CA GLU A 121 7.70 -20.10 -18.80
C GLU A 121 8.02 -19.89 -20.28
N ASP A 122 7.90 -18.66 -20.75
CA ASP A 122 7.84 -18.33 -22.17
C ASP A 122 8.96 -17.39 -22.59
N ALA A 123 10.13 -17.52 -21.93
CA ALA A 123 11.35 -16.69 -21.98
C ALA A 123 11.85 -16.38 -23.41
N THR A 124 11.03 -15.67 -24.16
CA THR A 124 11.24 -15.25 -25.53
C THR A 124 12.04 -13.98 -25.47
N LEU A 125 13.00 -13.85 -26.38
CA LEU A 125 13.81 -12.65 -26.56
C LEU A 125 12.95 -11.37 -26.57
N THR A 126 11.74 -11.46 -27.12
CA THR A 126 10.72 -10.39 -27.17
C THR A 126 10.30 -9.88 -25.80
N PHE A 127 10.17 -10.76 -24.80
CA PHE A 127 9.82 -10.37 -23.44
C PHE A 127 11.01 -9.68 -22.75
N TYR A 128 12.22 -10.26 -22.83
CA TYR A 128 13.42 -9.59 -22.30
C TYR A 128 13.66 -8.25 -22.99
N ALA A 129 13.37 -8.14 -24.29
CA ALA A 129 13.41 -6.89 -25.02
C ALA A 129 12.34 -5.91 -24.51
N PHE A 130 11.13 -6.36 -24.20
CA PHE A 130 10.06 -5.51 -23.64
C PHE A 130 10.33 -5.06 -22.20
N LEU A 131 10.80 -5.96 -21.32
CA LEU A 131 11.22 -5.63 -19.96
C LEU A 131 12.44 -4.70 -20.01
N SER A 132 13.43 -4.98 -20.86
CA SER A 132 14.57 -4.09 -21.08
C SER A 132 14.12 -2.75 -21.64
N LEU A 133 13.08 -2.70 -22.49
CA LEU A 133 12.49 -1.47 -22.99
C LEU A 133 11.74 -0.71 -21.90
N LEU A 134 10.98 -1.37 -21.01
CA LEU A 134 10.33 -0.75 -19.86
C LEU A 134 11.34 -0.23 -18.84
N LEU A 135 12.39 -1.00 -18.55
CA LEU A 135 13.48 -0.58 -17.69
C LEU A 135 14.29 0.54 -18.33
N ALA A 136 14.58 0.47 -19.64
CA ALA A 136 15.26 1.52 -20.39
C ALA A 136 14.38 2.77 -20.52
N LEU A 137 13.06 2.63 -20.64
CA LEU A 137 12.10 3.73 -20.64
C LEU A 137 11.99 4.36 -19.26
N GLY A 138 11.90 3.55 -18.21
CA GLY A 138 11.92 4.00 -16.81
C GLY A 138 13.22 4.73 -16.51
N LEU A 139 14.36 4.14 -16.87
CA LEU A 139 15.68 4.74 -16.75
C LEU A 139 15.79 6.00 -17.62
N PHE A 140 15.29 6.01 -18.84
CA PHE A 140 15.26 7.19 -19.72
C PHE A 140 14.38 8.30 -19.15
N LEU A 141 13.23 7.97 -18.57
CA LEU A 141 12.37 8.94 -17.89
C LEU A 141 13.08 9.48 -16.64
N VAL A 142 13.79 8.64 -15.89
CA VAL A 142 14.63 9.04 -14.76
C VAL A 142 15.86 9.85 -15.22
N LEU A 143 16.47 9.58 -16.37
CA LEU A 143 17.62 10.35 -16.83
C LEU A 143 17.16 11.68 -17.46
N ARG A 144 16.09 11.67 -18.24
CA ARG A 144 15.54 12.85 -18.93
C ARG A 144 14.78 13.80 -18.00
N HIS A 145 14.06 13.26 -17.02
CA HIS A 145 13.22 14.03 -16.10
C HIS A 145 13.69 13.92 -14.63
N GLY A 146 14.62 13.02 -14.32
CA GLY A 146 15.13 12.84 -12.96
C GLY A 146 16.10 13.89 -12.49
N HIS A 147 16.70 14.66 -13.42
CA HIS A 147 17.27 15.97 -13.09
C HIS A 147 16.15 16.89 -12.58
N GLY A 148 15.95 16.85 -11.26
CA GLY A 148 14.88 17.54 -10.56
C GLY A 148 13.64 16.71 -10.24
N LEU A 149 13.55 15.40 -10.58
CA LEU A 149 12.44 14.56 -10.09
C LEU A 149 12.53 14.39 -8.59
N ALA A 150 13.73 14.12 -8.06
CA ALA A 150 13.96 14.07 -6.62
C ALA A 150 13.53 15.38 -5.94
N ASP A 151 13.85 16.53 -6.54
CA ASP A 151 13.43 17.83 -6.02
C ASP A 151 11.94 18.11 -6.21
N ARG A 152 11.31 17.62 -7.29
CA ARG A 152 9.86 17.72 -7.51
C ARG A 152 9.11 16.84 -6.51
N VAL A 153 9.55 15.61 -6.29
CA VAL A 153 9.00 14.70 -5.27
C VAL A 153 9.23 15.32 -3.90
N LYS A 154 10.43 15.82 -3.58
CA LYS A 154 10.71 16.50 -2.31
C LYS A 154 9.84 17.73 -2.11
N ARG A 155 9.62 18.54 -3.15
CA ARG A 155 8.68 19.68 -3.12
C ARG A 155 7.25 19.23 -2.92
N LEU A 156 6.76 18.27 -3.71
CA LEU A 156 5.43 17.70 -3.59
C LEU A 156 5.19 17.15 -2.16
N LEU A 157 6.12 16.35 -1.64
CA LEU A 157 6.06 15.82 -0.28
C LEU A 157 6.23 16.92 0.78
N GLY A 158 6.92 18.00 0.46
CA GLY A 158 7.07 19.21 1.28
C GLY A 158 5.75 19.95 1.43
N ASP A 159 5.14 20.29 0.29
CA ASP A 159 3.94 21.11 0.13
C ASP A 159 2.66 20.37 0.55
N TYR A 160 2.67 19.04 0.45
CA TYR A 160 1.54 18.17 0.73
C TYR A 160 1.92 17.10 1.77
N PRO A 161 1.94 17.43 3.07
CA PRO A 161 2.41 16.51 4.12
C PRO A 161 1.74 15.13 4.14
N PRO A 162 0.41 14.98 3.88
CA PRO A 162 -0.22 13.66 3.80
C PRO A 162 0.39 12.73 2.75
N LEU A 163 0.91 13.28 1.63
CA LEU A 163 1.51 12.48 0.56
C LEU A 163 2.82 11.80 0.97
N ARG A 164 3.46 12.23 2.07
CA ARG A 164 4.63 11.52 2.62
C ARG A 164 4.27 10.11 3.05
N PHE A 165 3.04 9.92 3.53
CA PHE A 165 2.55 8.63 3.95
C PHE A 165 2.13 7.77 2.77
N LEU A 166 1.52 8.37 1.73
CA LEU A 166 1.28 7.69 0.47
C LEU A 166 2.60 7.18 -0.15
N TRP A 167 3.66 7.99 -0.13
CA TRP A 167 4.97 7.55 -0.61
C TRP A 167 5.53 6.36 0.19
N ARG A 168 5.41 6.37 1.52
CA ARG A 168 5.80 5.24 2.37
C ARG A 168 4.98 3.99 2.05
N ALA A 169 3.67 4.14 1.86
CA ALA A 169 2.78 3.05 1.46
C ALA A 169 3.23 2.44 0.13
N ILE A 170 3.57 3.25 -0.87
CA ILE A 170 4.12 2.77 -2.15
C ILE A 170 5.42 1.99 -1.94
N CYS A 171 6.34 2.47 -1.09
CA CYS A 171 7.58 1.75 -0.80
C CYS A 171 7.34 0.40 -0.11
N PHE A 172 6.40 0.33 0.84
CA PHE A 172 6.03 -0.93 1.49
C PHE A 172 5.32 -1.87 0.52
N LEU A 173 4.40 -1.38 -0.30
CA LEU A 173 3.69 -2.18 -1.29
C LEU A 173 4.67 -2.80 -2.29
N PHE A 174 5.66 -2.03 -2.73
CA PHE A 174 6.72 -2.56 -3.57
C PHE A 174 7.53 -3.65 -2.87
N LEU A 175 7.82 -3.50 -1.58
CA LEU A 175 8.49 -4.54 -0.80
C LEU A 175 7.62 -5.80 -0.63
N ALA A 176 6.32 -5.65 -0.38
CA ALA A 176 5.38 -6.77 -0.31
C ALA A 176 5.35 -7.56 -1.63
N LEU A 177 5.22 -6.86 -2.76
CA LEU A 177 5.29 -7.46 -4.09
C LEU A 177 6.60 -8.21 -4.35
N LEU A 178 7.73 -7.77 -3.77
CA LEU A 178 9.00 -8.49 -3.89
C LEU A 178 9.06 -9.75 -3.01
N LEU A 179 8.36 -9.76 -1.88
CA LEU A 179 8.26 -10.89 -0.97
C LEU A 179 7.33 -11.97 -1.50
N ASP A 180 6.27 -11.55 -2.22
CA ASP A 180 5.31 -12.41 -2.93
C ASP A 180 5.92 -13.11 -4.16
N LEU A 181 7.09 -12.67 -4.65
CA LEU A 181 7.78 -13.38 -5.72
C LEU A 181 8.14 -14.80 -5.24
N ASP A 182 7.46 -15.79 -5.82
CA ASP A 182 7.57 -17.26 -5.65
C ASP A 182 8.98 -17.90 -5.75
N ILE A 183 10.03 -17.09 -5.71
CA ILE A 183 11.44 -17.51 -5.74
C ILE A 183 11.77 -18.35 -4.51
N MET A 184 11.21 -18.04 -3.33
CA MET A 184 11.36 -18.83 -2.10
C MET A 184 10.09 -18.80 -1.24
N GLN A 185 9.11 -19.67 -1.48
CA GLN A 185 7.94 -19.77 -0.61
C GLN A 185 8.29 -20.41 0.74
N THR A 186 8.62 -19.60 1.74
CA THR A 186 8.69 -20.03 3.14
C THR A 186 7.55 -19.39 3.93
N ARG A 187 7.05 -20.08 4.98
CA ARG A 187 6.01 -19.53 5.86
C ARG A 187 6.38 -18.17 6.46
N PHE A 188 7.68 -17.93 6.68
CA PHE A 188 8.14 -16.66 7.20
C PHE A 188 8.06 -15.55 6.16
N LEU A 189 8.32 -15.85 4.88
CA LEU A 189 8.24 -14.85 3.81
C LEU A 189 6.81 -14.42 3.54
N SER A 190 5.86 -15.37 3.49
CA SER A 190 4.43 -15.06 3.41
C SER A 190 3.94 -14.27 4.63
N PHE A 191 4.41 -14.60 5.85
CA PHE A 191 4.13 -13.75 7.01
C PHE A 191 4.72 -12.34 6.90
N ALA A 192 5.94 -12.22 6.38
CA ALA A 192 6.62 -10.93 6.22
C ALA A 192 5.93 -10.07 5.15
N GLU A 193 5.39 -10.69 4.11
CA GLU A 193 4.55 -10.08 3.08
C GLU A 193 3.26 -9.50 3.70
N GLU A 194 2.42 -10.32 4.33
CA GLU A 194 1.19 -9.89 5.00
C GLU A 194 1.46 -8.75 6.01
N LEU A 195 2.55 -8.87 6.78
CA LEU A 195 2.97 -7.85 7.74
C LEU A 195 3.40 -6.54 7.05
N THR A 196 4.02 -6.63 5.88
CA THR A 196 4.41 -5.47 5.07
C THR A 196 3.19 -4.78 4.49
N GLU A 197 2.19 -5.53 4.01
CA GLU A 197 0.91 -5.01 3.51
C GLU A 197 0.12 -4.29 4.61
N MET A 198 0.06 -4.86 5.81
CA MET A 198 -0.54 -4.15 6.95
C MET A 198 0.17 -2.82 7.22
N ASN A 199 1.49 -2.73 7.00
CA ASN A 199 2.23 -1.47 7.11
C ASN A 199 1.92 -0.49 5.97
N VAL A 200 1.52 -0.96 4.78
CA VAL A 200 0.90 -0.13 3.72
C VAL A 200 -0.37 0.51 4.27
N ALA A 201 -1.27 -0.29 4.86
CA ALA A 201 -2.53 0.19 5.41
C ALA A 201 -2.32 1.21 6.56
N LEU A 202 -1.39 0.94 7.47
CA LEU A 202 -1.01 1.88 8.53
C LEU A 202 -0.45 3.18 7.97
N ALA A 203 0.42 3.12 6.95
CA ALA A 203 0.93 4.31 6.30
C ALA A 203 -0.21 5.17 5.75
N LEU A 204 -1.09 4.57 4.95
CA LEU A 204 -2.23 5.29 4.38
C LEU A 204 -3.19 5.85 5.45
N LEU A 205 -3.41 5.13 6.56
CA LEU A 205 -4.22 5.60 7.68
C LEU A 205 -3.64 6.85 8.34
N PHE A 206 -2.32 6.88 8.57
CA PHE A 206 -1.64 8.10 9.03
C PHE A 206 -1.70 9.22 7.98
N GLY A 207 -1.73 8.87 6.69
CA GLY A 207 -2.02 9.81 5.61
C GLY A 207 -3.40 10.46 5.76
N ALA A 208 -4.45 9.65 6.00
CA ALA A 208 -5.80 10.15 6.25
C ALA A 208 -5.87 11.04 7.50
N PHE A 209 -5.24 10.64 8.61
CA PHE A 209 -5.16 11.50 9.81
C PHE A 209 -4.39 12.80 9.56
N ALA A 210 -3.34 12.77 8.74
CA ALA A 210 -2.61 13.98 8.35
C ALA A 210 -3.49 14.93 7.52
N MET A 211 -4.41 14.41 6.69
CA MET A 211 -5.40 15.24 6.00
C MET A 211 -6.33 15.94 6.99
N GLY A 212 -6.84 15.21 7.99
CA GLY A 212 -7.67 15.78 9.06
C GLY A 212 -6.93 16.84 9.88
N TYR A 213 -5.65 16.62 10.17
CA TYR A 213 -4.82 17.60 10.86
C TYR A 213 -4.62 18.89 10.05
N GLU A 214 -4.39 18.78 8.73
CA GLU A 214 -4.29 19.94 7.84
C GLU A 214 -5.60 20.73 7.75
N GLU A 215 -6.74 20.04 7.75
CA GLU A 215 -8.07 20.67 7.79
C GLU A 215 -8.32 21.39 9.11
N TRP A 216 -8.07 20.73 10.24
CA TRP A 216 -8.19 21.32 11.58
C TRP A 216 -7.29 22.55 11.75
N LYS A 217 -6.04 22.50 11.23
CA LYS A 217 -5.14 23.64 11.25
C LYS A 217 -5.68 24.81 10.39
N ALA A 218 -6.32 24.52 9.26
CA ALA A 218 -6.87 25.53 8.36
C ALA A 218 -8.12 26.23 8.90
N THR A 219 -8.88 25.59 9.79
CA THR A 219 -10.09 26.19 10.41
C THR A 219 -9.78 27.16 11.55
N GLY A 220 -8.52 27.32 11.96
CA GLY A 220 -8.12 28.26 13.00
C GLY A 220 -8.44 27.80 14.43
N LEU A 221 -9.10 26.65 14.61
CA LEU A 221 -9.39 26.06 15.92
C LEU A 221 -8.13 25.63 16.69
N ALA A 222 -6.99 25.52 16.00
CA ALA A 222 -5.69 25.24 16.61
C ALA A 222 -5.04 26.46 17.30
N ALA A 223 -5.59 27.67 17.13
CA ALA A 223 -4.95 28.93 17.51
C ALA A 223 -5.57 29.63 18.74
N GLN A 224 -6.40 28.96 19.53
CA GLN A 224 -6.75 29.43 20.86
C GLN A 224 -5.99 28.60 21.91
N PRO A 225 -4.72 28.91 22.19
CA PRO A 225 -4.19 28.61 23.51
C PRO A 225 -4.95 29.52 24.48
N ASP A 226 -5.56 28.93 25.50
CA ASP A 226 -6.30 29.61 26.56
C ASP A 226 -5.60 30.93 26.96
N SER A 227 -6.27 32.05 26.68
CA SER A 227 -5.95 33.37 27.21
C SER A 227 -6.39 33.47 28.66
#